data_AF-A0A5K1E0B9-F1
#
_entry.id   AF-A0A5K1E0B9-F1
#
_cell.length_a   1.000
_cell.length_b   1.000
_cell.length_c   1.000
_cell.angle_alpha   90.00
_cell.angle_beta   90.00
_cell.angle_gamma   90.00
#
_symmetry.space_group_name_H-M   'P 1'
#
loop_
_entity.id
_entity.type
_entity.pdbx_description
1 polymer ?
#
loop_
_entity_poly.entity_id
_entity_poly.type
_entity_poly.pdbx_seq_one_letter_code
_entity_poly.pdbx_strand_id
1 'polypeptide(L)' 'LYRGRLNDGFLVAVRSIRPKQTHTLQSLMQYVEPLSKIKHRHLVSTLGHCIVNSADGTNVETIYLVFEFISNGSLSSHLY' A
#
# COMPACT_ATOMS: atom_id res chain seq x y z
N LEU A 1 9.05 -0.49 1.43
CA LEU A 1 8.10 -1.37 0.70
C LEU A 1 8.40 -2.78 1.19
N TYR A 2 7.38 -3.56 1.53
CA TYR A 2 7.57 -4.92 2.05
C TYR A 2 7.03 -5.93 1.05
N ARG A 3 7.67 -7.10 0.95
CA ARG A 3 7.15 -8.25 0.20
C ARG A 3 6.44 -9.18 1.18
N GLY A 4 5.25 -9.66 0.79
CA GLY A 4 4.47 -10.63 1.55
C GLY A 4 4.03 -11.81 0.69
N ARG A 5 3.53 -12.85 1.34
CA ARG A 5 2.90 -14.03 0.72
C ARG A 5 1.60 -14.31 1.47
N LEU A 6 0.49 -14.36 0.75
CA LEU A 6 -0.81 -14.74 1.30
C LEU A 6 -0.89 -16.26 1.49
N ASN A 7 -1.89 -16.73 2.24
CA ASN A 7 -2.06 -18.15 2.58
C ASN A 7 -2.27 -19.04 1.35
N ASP A 8 -2.87 -18.49 0.29
CA ASP A 8 -3.05 -19.14 -1.02
C ASP A 8 -1.75 -19.16 -1.87
N GLY A 9 -0.68 -18.56 -1.36
CA GLY A 9 0.62 -18.45 -2.02
C GLY A 9 0.79 -17.22 -2.89
N PHE A 10 -0.22 -16.36 -3.02
CA PHE A 10 -0.15 -15.16 -3.84
C PHE A 10 0.86 -14.15 -3.25
N LEU A 11 1.77 -13.63 -4.09
CA LEU A 11 2.79 -12.67 -3.68
C LEU A 11 2.24 -11.24 -3.72
N VAL A 12 2.47 -10.51 -2.64
CA VAL A 12 2.00 -9.13 -2.49
C VAL A 12 3.14 -8.17 -2.17
N ALA A 13 2.97 -6.92 -2.56
CA ALA A 13 3.78 -5.80 -2.08
C ALA A 13 2.93 -4.95 -1.11
N VAL A 14 3.48 -4.64 0.05
CA VAL A 14 2.81 -3.83 1.08
C VAL A 14 3.55 -2.51 1.27
N ARG A 15 2.83 -1.40 1.12
CA ARG A 15 3.32 -0.05 1.40
C ARG A 15 2.63 0.50 2.65
N SER A 16 3.43 0.81 3.67
CA SER A 16 2.95 1.52 4.85
C SER A 16 2.99 3.03 4.61
N ILE A 17 1.92 3.72 4.98
CA ILE A 17 1.74 5.17 4.92
C ILE A 17 1.27 5.62 6.29
N ARG A 18 2.09 6.43 6.97
CA ARG A 18 1.69 7.13 8.19
C ARG A 18 1.19 8.52 7.81
N PRO A 19 -0.03 8.92 8.19
CA PRO A 19 -0.50 10.29 8.01
C PRO A 19 0.49 11.25 8.66
N LYS A 20 0.83 12.33 7.95
CA LYS A 20 1.54 13.45 8.59
C LYS A 20 0.55 14.20 9.48
N GLN A 21 1.03 14.92 10.50
CA GLN A 21 0.16 15.77 11.34
C GLN A 21 -0.71 16.74 10.52
N THR A 22 -0.25 17.16 9.34
CA THR A 22 -0.98 18.06 8.43
C THR A 22 -2.07 17.38 7.61
N HIS A 23 -2.15 16.05 7.60
CA HIS A 23 -3.13 15.29 6.80
C HIS A 23 -3.94 14.38 7.72
N THR A 24 -5.26 14.58 7.73
CA THR A 24 -6.17 13.67 8.43
C THR A 24 -6.30 12.36 7.66
N LEU A 25 -6.65 11.27 8.34
CA LEU A 25 -6.91 9.99 7.67
C LEU A 25 -8.01 10.11 6.61
N GLN A 26 -9.08 10.84 6.90
CA GLN A 26 -10.15 11.11 5.93
C GLN A 26 -9.62 11.79 4.65
N SER A 27 -8.70 12.76 4.80
CA SER A 27 -8.07 13.42 3.65
C SER A 27 -7.14 12.51 2.86
N LEU A 28 -6.65 11.42 3.43
CA LEU A 28 -5.88 10.41 2.69
C LEU A 28 -6.81 9.41 2.01
N MET A 29 -7.91 9.04 2.67
CA MET A 29 -8.90 8.11 2.14
C MET A 29 -9.53 8.59 0.83
N GLN A 30 -9.72 9.90 0.65
CA GLN A 30 -10.20 10.48 -0.61
C GLN A 30 -9.34 10.11 -1.83
N TYR A 31 -8.06 9.76 -1.62
CA TYR A 31 -7.14 9.32 -2.68
C TYR A 31 -6.96 7.80 -2.70
N VAL A 32 -6.93 7.16 -1.52
CA VAL A 32 -6.73 5.70 -1.39
C VAL A 32 -7.91 4.91 -1.95
N GLU A 33 -9.15 5.36 -1.69
CA GLU A 33 -10.35 4.65 -2.17
C GLU A 33 -10.41 4.59 -3.70
N PRO A 34 -10.24 5.69 -4.46
CA PRO A 34 -10.16 5.62 -5.91
C PRO A 34 -9.01 4.75 -6.41
N LEU A 35 -7.81 4.87 -5.81
CA LEU A 35 -6.63 4.08 -6.19
C LEU A 35 -6.86 2.57 -6.04
N SER A 36 -7.68 2.15 -5.08
CA SER A 36 -8.04 0.73 -4.90
C SER A 36 -8.89 0.16 -6.04
N LYS A 37 -9.60 1.03 -6.77
CA LYS A 37 -10.52 0.65 -7.86
C LYS A 37 -9.87 0.65 -9.24
N ILE A 38 -8.69 1.24 -9.40
CA ILE A 38 -7.99 1.30 -10.68
C ILE A 38 -7.43 -0.08 -11.04
N LYS A 39 -7.88 -0.60 -12.19
CA LYS A 39 -7.37 -1.85 -12.79
C LYS A 39 -7.05 -1.60 -14.25
N HIS A 40 -5.77 -1.73 -14.62
CA HIS A 40 -5.32 -1.52 -15.99
C HIS A 40 -4.07 -2.37 -16.26
N ARG A 41 -3.94 -2.90 -17.48
CA ARG A 41 -2.86 -3.83 -17.85
C ARG A 41 -1.43 -3.27 -17.70
N HIS A 42 -1.29 -1.96 -17.67
CA HIS A 42 0.00 -1.25 -17.54
C HIS A 42 0.18 -0.60 -16.17
N LEU A 43 -0.72 -0.86 -15.22
CA LEU A 43 -0.61 -0.40 -13.84
C LEU A 43 -0.54 -1.62 -12.92
N VAL A 44 0.26 -1.51 -11.87
CA VAL A 44 0.26 -2.53 -10.81
C VAL A 44 -1.09 -2.47 -10.11
N SER A 45 -1.78 -3.61 -10.01
CA SER A 45 -3.10 -3.63 -9.40
C SER A 45 -3.00 -3.45 -7.89
N THR A 46 -3.78 -2.52 -7.36
CA THR A 46 -4.07 -2.45 -5.93
C THR A 46 -5.00 -3.61 -5.56
N LEU A 47 -4.65 -4.40 -4.55
CA LEU A 47 -5.49 -5.48 -4.02
C LEU A 47 -6.45 -4.95 -2.96
N GLY A 48 -6.02 -3.95 -2.20
CA GLY A 48 -6.83 -3.32 -1.17
C GLY A 48 -5.98 -2.47 -0.23
N HIS A 49 -6.59 -2.08 0.89
CA HIS A 49 -5.91 -1.36 1.95
C HIS A 49 -6.48 -1.76 3.31
N CYS A 50 -5.72 -1.53 4.38
CA CYS A 50 -6.23 -1.60 5.74
C CYS A 50 -5.67 -0.44 6.58
N ILE A 51 -6.37 -0.11 7.65
CA ILE A 51 -6.00 0.92 8.61
C ILE A 51 -5.78 0.22 9.94
N VAL A 52 -4.62 0.45 10.56
CA VAL A 52 -4.29 -0.11 11.86
C VAL A 52 -3.92 1.02 12.79
N ASN A 53 -4.54 1.07 13.96
CA ASN A 53 -4.16 1.98 15.03
C ASN A 53 -2.94 1.41 15.77
N SER A 54 -2.00 2.27 16.13
CA SER A 54 -0.81 1.85 16.86
C SER A 54 -1.16 1.32 18.25
N ALA A 55 -0.62 0.15 18.58
CA ALA A 55 -0.88 -0.53 19.86
C ALA A 55 -0.13 0.10 21.05
N ASP A 56 0.78 1.04 20.78
CA ASP A 56 1.61 1.72 21.79
C ASP A 56 0.92 2.92 22.47
N GLY A 57 -0.39 3.07 22.30
CA GLY A 57 -1.19 4.12 22.94
C GLY A 57 -1.03 5.51 22.30
N THR A 58 -0.22 5.64 21.24
CA THR A 58 -0.01 6.93 20.54
C THR A 58 -1.17 7.35 19.65
N ASN A 59 -2.18 6.48 19.46
CA ASN A 59 -3.31 6.67 18.54
C ASN A 59 -2.90 7.05 17.11
N VAL A 60 -1.71 6.59 16.68
CA VAL A 60 -1.23 6.81 15.32
C VAL A 60 -1.83 5.78 14.39
N GLU A 61 -2.69 6.24 13.49
CA GLU A 61 -3.24 5.41 12.43
C GLU A 61 -2.17 5.19 11.35
N THR A 62 -2.04 3.95 10.88
CA THR A 62 -1.18 3.59 9.75
C THR A 62 -2.01 2.93 8.67
N ILE A 63 -1.91 3.45 7.45
CA ILE A 63 -2.55 2.88 6.27
C ILE A 63 -1.56 1.91 5.61
N TYR A 64 -2.00 0.68 5.38
CA TYR A 64 -1.26 -0.28 4.58
C TYR A 64 -1.97 -0.45 3.24
N LEU A 65 -1.27 -0.11 2.16
CA LEU A 65 -1.71 -0.40 0.79
C LEU A 65 -1.12 -1.72 0.34
N VAL A 66 -1.97 -2.60 -0.18
CA VAL A 66 -1.59 -3.92 -0.66
C VAL A 66 -1.71 -3.94 -2.18
N PHE A 67 -0.65 -4.38 -2.85
CA PHE A 67 -0.56 -4.48 -4.30
C PHE A 67 -0.13 -5.87 -4.71
N GLU A 68 -0.38 -6.21 -5.97
CA GLU A 68 0.28 -7.35 -6.61
C GLU A 68 1.79 -7.14 -6.60
N PHE A 69 2.55 -8.21 -6.35
CA PHE A 69 4.00 -8.14 -6.39
C PHE A 69 4.53 -8.29 -7.82
N ILE A 70 5.38 -7.37 -8.26
CA ILE A 70 6.07 -7.43 -9.55
C ILE A 70 7.52 -7.87 -9.33
N SER A 71 7.89 -9.04 -9.86
CA SER A 71 9.20 -9.66 -9.63
C SER A 71 10.37 -8.93 -10.26
N ASN A 72 10.13 -8.24 -11.38
CA ASN A 72 11.20 -7.60 -12.14
C ASN A 72 11.69 -6.31 -11.48
N GLY A 73 11.06 -5.83 -10.40
CA GLY A 73 11.55 -4.62 -9.71
C GLY A 73 11.36 -3.34 -10.54
N SER A 74 12.11 -2.29 -10.20
CA SER A 74 11.97 -0.98 -10.84
C SER A 74 12.85 -0.83 -12.07
N LEU A 75 12.45 0.07 -12.99
CA LEU A 75 13.28 0.46 -14.12
C LEU A 75 14.65 0.98 -13.68
N SER A 76 14.70 1.77 -12.59
CA SER A 76 15.96 2.30 -12.06
C SER A 76 16.96 1.20 -11.66
N SER A 77 16.48 0.05 -11.21
CA SER A 77 17.33 -1.09 -10.81
C SER A 77 17.94 -1.84 -12.00
N HIS A 78 17.54 -1.50 -13.23
CA HIS A 78 18.10 -2.07 -14.46
C HIS A 78 18.95 -1.07 -15.25
N LEU A 79 18.93 0.21 -14.86
CA LEU A 79 19.71 1.27 -15.49
C LEU A 79 20.98 1.62 -14.69
N TYR A 80 21.04 1.19 -13.44
CA TYR A 80 22.15 1.35 -12.50
C TYR A 80 22.36 0.03 -11.76
#